data_AF-A0A930AXE8-F1
#
_entry.id   AF-A0A930AXE8-F1
#
_cell.length_a   1.000
_cell.length_b   1.000
_cell.length_c   1.000
_cell.angle_alpha   90.00
_cell.angle_beta   90.00
_cell.angle_gamma   90.00
#
_symmetry.space_group_name_H-M   'P 1'
#
loop_
_entity.id
_entity.type
_entity.pdbx_description
1 polymer ?
#
loop_
_entity_poly.entity_id
_entity_poly.type
_entity_poly.pdbx_seq_one_letter_code
_entity_poly.pdbx_strand_id
1 'polypeptide(L)'
;DIYTGITHGVFSRDAIAKIENSPIKKMIITDTIPLREEQKTNTTKIHVLSIAEMLANTIESIENHTPVSKVYEEYSFDSFK
;
A
#
# COMPACT_ATOMS: atom_id res chain seq x y z
N ASP A 1 14.18 11.48 -10.37
CA ASP A 1 13.36 11.19 -9.17
C ASP A 1 13.18 9.70 -8.98
N ILE A 2 13.30 9.21 -7.74
CA ILE A 2 13.17 7.78 -7.41
C ILE A 2 11.86 7.56 -6.64
N TYR A 3 11.02 6.66 -7.16
CA TYR A 3 9.76 6.26 -6.54
C TYR A 3 9.81 4.77 -6.22
N THR A 4 9.14 4.36 -5.14
CA THR A 4 9.09 2.96 -4.72
C THR A 4 7.66 2.56 -4.36
N GLY A 5 7.29 1.32 -4.65
CA GLY A 5 6.02 0.70 -4.28
C GLY A 5 6.27 -0.58 -3.49
N ILE A 6 5.64 -0.72 -2.33
CA ILE A 6 5.80 -1.87 -1.44
C ILE A 6 4.42 -2.29 -0.93
N THR A 7 4.10 -3.58 -0.98
CA THR A 7 2.84 -4.05 -0.38
C THR A 7 2.90 -3.88 1.14
N HIS A 8 3.89 -4.48 1.81
CA HIS A 8 3.93 -4.57 3.28
C HIS A 8 5.00 -3.66 3.92
N GLY A 9 4.57 -2.59 4.61
CA GLY A 9 5.45 -1.62 5.27
C GLY A 9 5.92 -2.04 6.67
N VAL A 10 6.70 -3.12 6.79
CA VAL A 10 7.17 -3.65 8.10
C VAL A 10 8.10 -2.67 8.84
N PHE A 11 9.02 -2.01 8.13
CA PHE A 11 9.98 -1.02 8.62
C PHE A 11 10.61 -1.31 10.00
N SER A 12 11.31 -2.44 10.08
CA SER A 12 12.04 -2.84 11.29
C SER A 12 13.20 -1.90 11.62
N ARG A 13 13.52 -1.75 12.91
CA ARG A 13 14.71 -1.04 13.40
C ARG A 13 14.79 0.40 12.87
N ASP A 14 15.91 0.77 12.26
CA ASP A 14 16.24 2.09 11.74
C ASP A 14 15.77 2.32 10.29
N ALA A 15 14.84 1.49 9.78
CA ALA A 15 14.36 1.57 8.40
C ALA A 15 13.81 2.96 8.03
N ILE A 16 13.04 3.60 8.92
CA ILE A 16 12.48 4.94 8.68
C ILE A 16 13.59 5.99 8.49
N ALA A 17 14.61 5.96 9.34
CA ALA A 17 15.76 6.86 9.21
C ALA A 17 16.55 6.61 7.90
N LYS A 18 16.70 5.35 7.49
CA LYS A 18 17.33 5.01 6.20
C LYS A 18 16.52 5.54 5.02
N ILE A 19 15.19 5.42 5.06
CA ILE A 19 14.30 5.93 4.01
C ILE A 19 14.41 7.45 3.92
N GLU A 20 14.39 8.14 5.07
CA GLU A 20 14.52 9.60 5.10
C GLU A 20 15.85 10.08 4.53
N ASN A 21 16.96 9.38 4.82
CA ASN A 21 18.28 9.72 4.28
C ASN A 21 18.55 9.17 2.85
N SER A 22 17.62 8.42 2.26
CA SER A 22 17.78 7.83 0.94
C SER A 22 17.45 8.83 -0.19
N PRO A 23 17.88 8.58 -1.44
CA PRO A 23 17.49 9.38 -2.60
C PRO A 23 16.03 9.15 -3.04
N ILE A 24 15.24 8.37 -2.30
CA ILE A 24 13.81 8.16 -2.59
C ILE A 24 13.07 9.48 -2.43
N LYS A 25 12.31 9.84 -3.46
CA LYS A 25 11.41 11.00 -3.46
C LYS A 25 10.09 10.67 -2.79
N LYS A 26 9.51 9.50 -3.11
CA LYS A 26 8.23 9.05 -2.55
C LYS A 26 8.17 7.53 -2.50
N MET A 27 7.69 7.02 -1.38
CA MET A 27 7.46 5.59 -1.14
C MET A 27 5.97 5.37 -0.93
N ILE A 28 5.37 4.55 -1.78
CA ILE A 28 3.98 4.14 -1.68
C ILE A 28 3.93 2.79 -0.98
N ILE A 29 3.14 2.68 0.08
CA ILE A 29 2.87 1.42 0.76
C ILE A 29 1.37 1.15 0.87
N THR A 30 0.97 -0.10 1.10
CA THR A 30 -0.42 -0.39 1.50
C THR A 30 -0.59 -0.35 3.02
N ASP A 31 -1.82 -0.21 3.48
CA ASP A 31 -2.21 -0.31 4.89
C ASP A 31 -2.32 -1.76 5.42
N THR A 32 -1.80 -2.75 4.69
CA THR A 32 -1.71 -4.16 5.16
C THR A 32 -1.02 -4.31 6.51
N ILE A 33 -0.12 -3.39 6.85
CA ILE A 33 0.46 -3.25 8.19
C ILE A 33 0.28 -1.79 8.60
N PRO A 34 -0.38 -1.52 9.74
CA PRO A 34 -0.61 -0.16 10.18
C PRO A 34 0.72 0.52 10.51
N LEU A 35 0.96 1.66 9.86
CA LEU A 35 2.13 2.48 10.15
C LEU A 35 1.93 3.14 11.54
N ARG A 36 2.86 2.92 12.46
CA ARG A 36 2.79 3.49 13.82
C ARG A 36 2.94 5.00 13.78
N GLU A 37 2.32 5.72 14.72
CA GLU A 37 2.38 7.19 14.77
C GLU A 37 3.82 7.72 14.80
N GLU A 38 4.70 7.11 15.58
CA GLU A 38 6.14 7.44 15.60
C GLU A 38 6.79 7.34 14.21
N GLN A 39 6.39 6.37 13.40
CA GLN A 39 6.94 6.19 12.05
C GLN A 39 6.39 7.27 11.10
N LYS A 40 5.13 7.67 11.26
CA LYS A 40 4.52 8.76 10.48
C LYS A 40 5.17 10.12 10.75
N THR A 41 5.54 10.38 12.01
CA THR A 41 6.19 11.64 12.38
C THR A 41 7.65 11.73 11.91
N ASN A 42 8.31 10.58 11.72
CA ASN A 42 9.74 10.50 11.43
C ASN A 42 10.10 10.48 9.93
N THR A 43 9.13 10.48 9.02
CA THR A 43 9.40 10.61 7.58
C THR A 43 8.23 11.22 6.81
N THR A 44 8.55 12.08 5.84
CA THR A 44 7.56 12.68 4.93
C THR A 44 7.47 11.96 3.59
N LYS A 45 8.34 10.96 3.35
CA LYS A 45 8.47 10.27 2.07
C LYS A 45 7.44 9.16 1.90
N ILE A 46 6.88 8.62 2.98
CA ILE A 46 5.97 7.48 2.97
C ILE A 46 4.52 7.95 2.78
N HIS A 47 3.82 7.35 1.83
CA HIS A 47 2.40 7.53 1.61
C HIS A 47 1.71 6.17 1.66
N VAL A 48 0.65 6.08 2.45
CA VAL A 48 -0.12 4.85 2.64
C VAL A 48 -1.35 4.89 1.73
N LEU A 49 -1.54 3.84 0.95
CA LEU A 49 -2.75 3.57 0.19
C LEU A 49 -3.57 2.52 0.92
N SER A 50 -4.86 2.76 1.05
CA SER A 50 -5.74 1.74 1.61
C SER A 50 -6.05 0.66 0.58
N ILE A 51 -6.05 -0.60 1.02
CA ILE A 51 -6.58 -1.73 0.25
C ILE A 51 -7.91 -2.24 0.80
N ALA A 52 -8.54 -1.51 1.73
CA ALA A 52 -9.76 -1.93 2.41
C ALA A 52 -10.90 -2.25 1.44
N GLU A 53 -11.09 -1.43 0.40
CA GLU A 53 -12.11 -1.63 -0.63
C GLU A 53 -11.87 -2.92 -1.43
N MET A 54 -10.64 -3.14 -1.89
CA MET A 54 -10.26 -4.37 -2.59
C MET A 54 -10.53 -5.61 -1.74
N LEU A 55 -10.22 -5.56 -0.45
CA LEU A 55 -10.50 -6.65 0.49
C LEU A 55 -12.01 -6.83 0.71
N ALA A 56 -12.77 -5.75 0.87
CA ALA A 56 -14.22 -5.79 1.04
C ALA A 56 -14.91 -6.42 -0.18
N ASN A 57 -14.58 -5.97 -1.39
CA ASN A 57 -15.13 -6.51 -2.64
C ASN A 57 -14.75 -7.99 -2.84
N THR A 58 -13.54 -8.38 -2.39
CA THR A 58 -13.11 -9.79 -2.42
C THR A 58 -13.95 -10.65 -1.47
N ILE A 59 -14.17 -10.19 -0.23
CA ILE A 59 -15.03 -10.89 0.75
C ILE A 59 -16.45 -11.02 0.21
N GLU A 60 -17.02 -9.94 -0.34
CA GLU A 60 -18.35 -9.93 -0.94
C GLU A 60 -18.45 -10.92 -2.12
N SER A 61 -17.42 -10.99 -2.96
CA SER A 61 -17.40 -11.93 -4.09
C SER A 61 -17.39 -13.39 -3.62
N ILE A 62 -16.63 -13.69 -2.56
CA ILE A 62 -16.58 -15.03 -1.95
C ILE A 62 -17.94 -15.41 -1.37
N GLU A 63 -18.56 -14.51 -0.59
CA GLU A 63 -19.88 -14.72 0.03
C GLU A 63 -20.97 -14.93 -1.04
N ASN A 64 -20.96 -14.13 -2.09
CA ASN A 64 -21.94 -14.21 -3.16
C ASN A 64 -21.63 -15.25 -4.24
N HIS A 65 -20.58 -16.07 -4.05
CA HIS A 65 -20.09 -17.05 -5.03
C HIS A 65 -19.88 -16.47 -6.45
N THR A 66 -19.45 -15.22 -6.53
CA THR A 66 -19.11 -14.58 -7.80
C THR A 66 -17.60 -14.63 -8.08
N PRO A 67 -17.17 -14.51 -9.35
CA PRO A 67 -15.75 -14.58 -9.68
C PRO A 67 -14.96 -13.42 -9.07
N VAL A 68 -13.99 -13.73 -8.22
CA VAL A 68 -13.04 -12.75 -7.64
C VAL A 68 -12.19 -12.06 -8.72
N SER A 69 -12.04 -12.69 -9.91
CA SER A 69 -11.34 -12.09 -11.06
C SER A 69 -11.86 -10.70 -11.44
N LYS A 70 -13.15 -10.42 -11.20
CA LYS A 70 -13.75 -9.10 -11.42
C LYS A 70 -13.12 -8.01 -10.56
N VAL A 71 -12.80 -8.32 -9.30
CA VAL A 71 -12.10 -7.40 -8.40
C VAL A 71 -10.71 -7.09 -8.95
N TYR A 72 -9.99 -8.09 -9.47
CA TYR A 72 -8.68 -7.87 -10.08
C TYR A 72 -8.74 -7.02 -11.37
N GLU A 73 -9.78 -7.20 -12.19
CA GLU A 73 -10.00 -6.41 -13.40
C GLU A 73 -10.24 -4.93 -13.06
N GLU A 74 -11.02 -4.64 -12.00
CA GLU A 74 -11.27 -3.29 -11.51
C GLU A 74 -9.95 -2.56 -11.14
N TYR A 75 -9.02 -3.25 -10.48
CA TYR A 75 -7.72 -2.67 -10.10
C TYR A 75 -6.61 -2.89 -11.15
N SER A 76 -6.96 -3.32 -12.36
CA SER A 76 -5.98 -3.53 -13.43
C SER A 76 -5.40 -2.21 -13.95
N PHE A 77 -4.20 -2.27 -14.55
CA PHE A 77 -3.56 -1.07 -15.11
C PHE A 77 -4.42 -0.41 -16.20
N ASP A 78 -5.21 -1.21 -16.92
CA ASP A 78 -6.07 -0.72 -17.99
C ASP A 78 -7.27 0.09 -17.47
N SER A 79 -7.63 -0.05 -16.19
CA SER A 79 -8.68 0.73 -15.52
C SER A 79 -8.29 2.19 -15.25
N PHE A 80 -6.99 2.53 -15.34
CA PHE A 80 -6.47 3.88 -15.08
C PHE A 80 -6.25 4.70 -16.37
N LYS A 81 -6.63 4.16 -17.53
CA LYS A 81 -6.69 4.90 -18.80
C LYS A 81 -8.05 5.55 -18.98
#